data_AF-A0AAV4R6M1-F1
#
_entry.id   AF-A0AAV4R6M1-F1
#
_cell.length_a   1.000
_cell.length_b   1.000
_cell.length_c   1.000
_cell.angle_alpha   90.00
_cell.angle_beta   90.00
_cell.angle_gamma   90.00
#
_symmetry.space_group_name_H-M   'P 1'
#
loop_
_entity.id
_entity.type
_entity.pdbx_description
1 polymer ?
#
loop_
_entity_poly.entity_id
_entity_poly.type
_entity_poly.pdbx_seq_one_letter_code
_entity_poly.pdbx_strand_id
1 'polypeptide(L)'
;MLVLGVCLYIYVCVCFPDLCQNVHCKYGARCENGQCVCPVDCPESYEPVCVTDGSTYSNECEMRREACIRSQDLSVLFYGECGDVGSSGQSKHHILI
;
A
#
# COMPACT_ATOMS: atom_id res chain seq x y z
N MET A 1 -20.74 -22.24 3.78
CA MET A 1 -20.58 -21.26 4.89
C MET A 1 -21.57 -20.15 4.61
N LEU A 2 -22.61 -20.03 5.43
CA LEU A 2 -23.82 -19.27 5.11
C LEU A 2 -23.57 -17.76 5.20
N VAL A 3 -23.89 -17.03 4.14
CA VAL A 3 -24.15 -15.59 4.17
C VAL A 3 -25.51 -15.38 4.84
N LEU A 4 -25.51 -15.14 6.16
CA LEU A 4 -26.72 -14.84 6.92
C LEU A 4 -27.07 -13.35 6.77
N GLY A 5 -27.79 -13.00 5.71
CA GLY A 5 -28.44 -11.69 5.57
C GLY A 5 -29.85 -11.73 6.17
N VAL A 6 -30.10 -10.96 7.22
CA VAL A 6 -31.44 -10.82 7.81
C VAL A 6 -32.15 -9.58 7.26
N CYS A 7 -33.20 -9.80 6.47
CA CYS A 7 -34.08 -8.78 5.93
C CYS A 7 -35.28 -8.55 6.88
N LEU A 8 -35.22 -7.51 7.72
CA LEU A 8 -36.32 -7.16 8.63
C LEU A 8 -36.99 -5.85 8.20
N TYR A 9 -37.91 -5.94 7.23
CA TYR A 9 -38.77 -4.85 6.73
C TYR A 9 -38.14 -3.92 5.66
N ILE A 10 -38.36 -4.27 4.38
CA ILE A 10 -38.46 -3.37 3.20
C ILE A 10 -37.34 -2.29 3.06
N TYR A 11 -36.19 -2.61 2.46
CA TYR A 11 -35.11 -1.69 1.98
C TYR A 11 -33.85 -1.44 2.84
N VAL A 12 -33.56 -2.22 3.88
CA VAL A 12 -32.24 -2.10 4.56
C VAL A 12 -31.53 -3.45 4.62
N CYS A 13 -30.64 -3.68 3.65
CA CYS A 13 -29.61 -4.70 3.80
C CYS A 13 -28.61 -4.18 4.84
N VAL A 14 -28.66 -4.72 6.06
CA VAL A 14 -27.63 -4.47 7.06
C VAL A 14 -26.42 -5.32 6.68
N CYS A 15 -25.66 -4.87 5.68
CA CYS A 15 -24.25 -5.25 5.61
C CYS A 15 -23.64 -4.66 6.88
N PHE A 16 -23.13 -5.52 7.77
CA PHE A 16 -22.27 -5.08 8.86
C PHE A 16 -21.27 -4.10 8.23
N PRO A 17 -21.30 -2.80 8.59
CA PRO A 17 -20.63 -1.80 7.77
C PRO A 17 -19.17 -2.19 7.69
N ASP A 18 -18.63 -2.33 6.49
CA ASP A 18 -17.19 -2.43 6.32
C ASP A 18 -16.62 -1.15 6.94
N LEU A 19 -16.04 -1.24 8.15
CA LEU A 19 -15.51 -0.07 8.85
C LEU A 19 -14.45 0.67 8.00
N CYS A 20 -13.93 0.01 6.96
CA CYS A 20 -12.98 0.52 5.99
C CYS A 20 -13.60 1.13 4.73
N GLN A 21 -14.92 1.11 4.56
CA GLN A 21 -15.60 1.53 3.32
C GLN A 21 -15.31 2.98 2.92
N ASN A 22 -14.99 3.85 3.89
CA ASN A 22 -14.68 5.25 3.64
C ASN A 22 -13.38 5.70 4.34
N VAL A 23 -12.47 4.76 4.60
CA VAL A 23 -11.18 5.03 5.26
C VAL A 23 -10.06 5.02 4.22
N HIS A 24 -9.45 6.18 3.99
CA HIS A 24 -8.27 6.33 3.13
C HIS A 24 -7.00 6.41 3.98
N CYS A 25 -6.30 5.29 4.06
CA CYS A 25 -5.01 5.20 4.73
C CYS A 25 -3.88 5.76 3.85
N LYS A 26 -2.88 6.37 4.48
CA LYS A 26 -1.70 6.97 3.80
C LYS A 26 -0.44 6.14 4.06
N TYR A 27 0.62 6.44 3.31
CA TYR A 27 1.97 5.96 3.59
C TYR A 27 2.09 4.42 3.60
N GLY A 28 1.30 3.72 2.79
CA GLY A 28 1.33 2.25 2.72
C GLY A 28 0.57 1.52 3.85
N ALA A 29 -0.13 2.25 4.73
CA ALA A 29 -1.00 1.65 5.73
C ALA A 29 -2.23 0.97 5.08
N ARG A 30 -2.68 -0.13 5.69
CA ARG A 30 -3.91 -0.85 5.33
C ARG A 30 -4.99 -0.56 6.36
N CYS A 31 -6.25 -0.54 5.93
CA CYS A 31 -7.36 -0.45 6.87
C CYS A 31 -7.70 -1.83 7.46
N GLU A 32 -7.74 -1.90 8.79
CA GLU A 32 -8.23 -3.03 9.58
C GLU A 32 -9.18 -2.52 10.66
N ASN A 33 -10.42 -3.05 10.70
CA ASN A 33 -11.45 -2.62 11.66
C ASN A 33 -11.66 -1.10 11.73
N GLY A 34 -11.54 -0.39 10.60
CA GLY A 34 -11.69 1.07 10.52
C GLY A 34 -10.48 1.87 10.97
N GLN A 35 -9.37 1.21 11.28
CA GLN A 35 -8.12 1.83 11.68
C GLN A 35 -7.04 1.57 10.64
N CYS A 36 -6.20 2.58 10.39
CA CYS A 36 -5.04 2.42 9.52
C CYS A 36 -3.90 1.80 10.32
N VAL A 37 -3.46 0.62 9.89
CA VAL A 37 -2.36 -0.13 10.50
C VAL A 37 -1.23 -0.33 9.50
N CYS A 38 0.00 -0.31 10.00
CA CYS A 38 1.17 -0.59 9.19
C CYS A 38 1.28 -2.10 8.93
N PRO A 39 1.72 -2.53 7.74
CA PRO A 39 2.06 -3.93 7.49
C PRO A 39 3.10 -4.40 8.51
N VAL A 40 2.82 -5.52 9.18
CA VAL A 40 3.76 -6.16 10.13
C VAL A 40 4.33 -7.45 9.57
N ASP A 41 3.55 -8.18 8.79
CA ASP A 41 3.95 -9.41 8.13
C ASP A 41 4.27 -9.13 6.67
N CYS A 42 5.56 -9.09 6.34
CA CYS A 42 6.05 -8.99 4.98
C CYS A 42 6.72 -10.29 4.55
N PRO A 43 6.55 -10.72 3.30
CA PRO A 43 7.27 -11.88 2.78
C PRO A 43 8.76 -11.58 2.73
N GLU A 44 9.59 -12.60 2.99
CA GLU A 44 11.04 -12.51 2.81
C GLU A 44 11.46 -12.63 1.33
N SER A 45 10.56 -12.31 0.38
CA SER A 45 10.92 -12.27 -1.03
C SER A 45 11.86 -11.10 -1.30
N TYR A 46 12.90 -11.36 -2.09
CA TYR A 46 13.84 -10.34 -2.55
C TYR A 46 13.43 -9.87 -3.94
N GLU A 47 12.63 -8.81 -3.97
CA GLU A 47 12.11 -8.15 -5.16
C GLU A 47 12.36 -6.64 -5.00
N PRO A 48 13.61 -6.19 -5.16
CA PRO A 48 14.01 -4.86 -4.72
C PRO A 48 13.24 -3.77 -5.45
N VAL A 49 12.96 -2.67 -4.75
CA VAL A 49 12.32 -1.49 -5.32
C VAL A 49 13.08 -0.23 -4.95
N CYS A 50 13.33 0.62 -5.94
CA CYS A 50 13.86 1.95 -5.74
C CYS A 50 12.69 2.92 -5.57
N VAL A 51 12.69 3.69 -4.48
CA VAL A 51 11.65 4.69 -4.19
C VAL A 51 12.09 6.12 -4.43
N THR A 52 11.16 7.06 -4.38
CA THR A 52 11.35 8.52 -4.56
C THR A 52 12.41 9.13 -3.64
N ASP A 53 12.67 8.52 -2.48
CA ASP A 53 13.71 8.94 -1.52
C ASP A 53 15.13 8.48 -1.93
N GLY A 54 15.27 7.75 -3.04
CA GLY A 54 16.55 7.18 -3.47
C GLY A 54 17.02 5.99 -2.64
N SER A 55 16.16 5.48 -1.76
CA SER A 55 16.39 4.28 -0.96
C SER A 55 15.90 3.02 -1.69
N THR A 56 16.66 1.92 -1.55
CA THR A 56 16.23 0.59 -2.02
C THR A 56 15.56 -0.16 -0.88
N TYR A 57 14.40 -0.76 -1.13
CA TYR A 57 13.74 -1.68 -0.21
C TYR A 57 13.75 -3.09 -0.78
N SER A 58 13.90 -4.11 0.08
CA SER A 58 13.97 -5.52 -0.33
C SER A 58 12.73 -6.00 -1.08
N ASN A 59 11.56 -5.41 -0.78
CA ASN A 59 10.31 -5.61 -1.51
C ASN A 59 9.34 -4.44 -1.25
N GLU A 60 8.22 -4.43 -1.98
CA GLU A 60 7.19 -3.40 -1.87
C GLU A 60 6.48 -3.41 -0.49
N CYS A 61 6.39 -4.58 0.16
CA CYS A 61 5.78 -4.66 1.50
C CYS A 61 6.65 -3.95 2.54
N GLU A 62 7.96 -4.22 2.55
CA GLU A 62 8.92 -3.54 3.43
C GLU A 62 8.94 -2.04 3.19
N MET A 63 8.87 -1.62 1.93
CA MET A 63 8.73 -0.21 1.57
C MET A 63 7.48 0.43 2.18
N ARG A 64 6.32 -0.21 2.06
CA ARG A 64 5.05 0.28 2.63
C ARG A 64 5.06 0.28 4.15
N ARG A 65 5.68 -0.74 4.77
CA ARG A 65 5.86 -0.84 6.22
C ARG A 65 6.67 0.33 6.74
N GLU A 66 7.83 0.59 6.14
CA GLU A 66 8.71 1.69 6.55
C GLU A 66 8.11 3.06 6.23
N ALA A 67 7.44 3.21 5.08
CA ALA A 67 6.67 4.41 4.76
C ALA A 67 5.63 4.72 5.85
N CYS A 68 4.92 3.69 6.32
CA CYS A 68 3.87 3.83 7.33
C CYS A 68 4.45 4.21 8.69
N ILE A 69 5.50 3.50 9.14
CA ILE A 69 6.18 3.75 10.41
C ILE A 69 6.78 5.17 10.45
N ARG A 70 7.39 5.59 9.34
CA ARG A 70 8.04 6.91 9.21
C ARG A 70 7.07 8.02 8.83
N SER A 71 5.81 7.70 8.54
CA SER A 71 4.80 8.64 8.00
C SER A 71 5.31 9.42 6.78
N GLN A 72 5.99 8.71 5.87
CA GLN A 72 6.61 9.26 4.67
C GLN A 72 5.89 8.80 3.41
N ASP A 73 5.70 9.72 2.47
CA ASP A 73 5.14 9.39 1.17
C ASP A 73 6.24 8.83 0.27
N LEU A 74 6.35 7.50 0.25
CA LEU A 74 7.26 6.77 -0.60
C LEU A 74 6.48 6.24 -1.81
N SER A 75 6.95 6.60 -3.00
CA SER A 75 6.44 6.07 -4.26
C SER A 75 7.54 5.28 -4.93
N VAL A 76 7.20 4.16 -5.56
CA VAL A 76 8.14 3.38 -6.37
C VAL A 76 8.53 4.20 -7.59
N LEU A 77 9.84 4.40 -7.80
CA LEU A 77 10.39 4.93 -9.04
C LEU A 77 10.54 3.80 -10.07
N PHE A 78 11.17 2.69 -9.67
CA PHE A 78 11.36 1.51 -10.50
C PHE A 78 11.60 0.25 -9.65
N TYR A 79 11.33 -0.91 -10.22
CA TYR A 79 11.67 -2.21 -9.65
C TYR A 79 13.15 -2.52 -9.94
N GLY A 80 13.92 -2.82 -8.91
CA GLY A 80 15.38 -2.91 -8.91
C GLY A 80 16.01 -2.08 -7.78
N GLU A 81 17.32 -2.19 -7.60
CA GLU A 81 18.05 -1.39 -6.61
C GLU A 81 18.40 0.00 -7.19
N CYS A 82 18.35 1.05 -6.36
CA CYS A 82 18.71 2.40 -6.80
C CYS A 82 20.18 2.52 -7.27
N GLY A 83 21.04 1.58 -6.88
CA GLY A 83 22.49 1.55 -7.15
C GLY A 83 22.90 0.83 -8.44
N ASP A 84 22.00 0.11 -9.11
CA ASP A 84 22.27 -0.59 -10.38
C ASP A 84 22.31 0.38 -11.58
N VAL A 85 22.83 1.59 -11.36
CA VAL A 85 23.05 2.61 -12.38
C VAL A 85 24.33 2.26 -13.14
N GLY A 86 24.26 1.14 -13.85
CA GLY A 86 25.16 0.76 -14.93
C GLY A 86 24.53 0.93 -16.32
N SER A 87 23.19 0.98 -16.46
CA SER A 87 22.48 1.31 -17.72
C SER A 87 20.96 1.19 -17.52
N SER A 88 20.28 2.29 -17.16
CA SER A 88 18.91 2.63 -17.61
C SER A 88 18.39 3.80 -16.78
N GLY A 89 18.68 5.01 -17.25
CA GLY A 89 17.97 6.19 -16.77
C GLY A 89 16.49 6.09 -17.11
N GLN A 90 15.63 6.15 -16.10
CA GLN A 90 14.22 6.51 -16.27
C GLN A 90 13.88 7.70 -15.37
N SER A 91 14.64 8.78 -15.55
CA SER A 91 14.10 10.13 -15.34
C SER A 91 13.43 10.57 -16.63
N LYS A 92 12.24 10.02 -16.95
CA LYS A 92 11.33 10.60 -17.95
C LYS A 92 9.89 10.18 -17.67
N HIS A 93 9.24 10.79 -16.68
CA HIS A 93 7.80 11.09 -16.75
C HIS A 93 7.44 12.26 -15.81
N HIS A 94 8.21 13.34 -15.89
CA HIS A 94 7.74 14.67 -15.50
C HIS A 94 7.69 15.55 -16.76
N ILE A 95 6.66 15.31 -17.57
CA ILE A 95 6.01 16.35 -18.38
C ILE A 95 4.58 15.82 -18.59
N LEU A 96 3.63 16.43 -17.88
CA LEU A 96 2.25 16.47 -18.35
C LEU A 96 2.07 17.90 -18.85
N ILE A 97 1.92 18.01 -20.16
CA ILE A 97 1.52 19.20 -20.92
C ILE A 97 0.12 19.63 -20.50
#